data_AF-T0MAL6-F1
#
_entry.id   AF-T0MAL6-F1
#
_cell.length_a   1.000
_cell.length_b   1.000
_cell.length_c   1.000
_cell.angle_alpha   90.00
_cell.angle_beta   90.00
_cell.angle_gamma   90.00
#
_symmetry.space_group_name_H-M   'P 1'
#
loop_
_entity.id
_entity.type
_entity.pdbx_description
1 polymer ?
#
loop_
_entity_poly.entity_id
_entity_poly.type
_entity_poly.pdbx_seq_one_letter_code
_entity_poly.pdbx_strand_id
1 'polypeptide(L)'
;MRILNTVYKFNTLFDDDIVDKKEVSFRKIESREEIEHRKRNINFKIRNIENEEIVKNEVVKGKSESGCNYKICSSSNIINNKIFFNNNLSSKLQKNIENSIKNKVVVNFKDLIELYKNEEIVKSCLQKLTFYFQGRYILKNSFYDKNLQDIRNGIFKDLSDKGFVEINGFSQIKKDGSIKDNILNDTNTFINNITEDYKYCLNELCILKNTTTYVIKGYYESQIIDYKNSELLGKLKQNLIFNLQDIRTFSGLEMDEIIKFINDNNFIEMENNLFMVEYIKEIDGINSILSRSSIKKNEVNEIIENNGYDRDLFYLLVEVYFSNKRHLWIKK
;
A
#
# COMPACT_ATOMS: atom_id res chain seq x y z
N MET A 1 -31.58 -9.98 -0.50
CA MET A 1 -31.20 -11.39 -0.71
C MET A 1 -30.16 -11.75 0.35
N ARG A 2 -30.39 -12.75 1.21
CA ARG A 2 -29.38 -13.16 2.21
C ARG A 2 -28.39 -14.10 1.55
N ILE A 3 -27.11 -13.77 1.62
CA ILE A 3 -26.01 -14.60 1.09
C ILE A 3 -25.63 -15.59 2.20
N LEU A 4 -25.72 -16.88 1.89
CA LEU A 4 -25.21 -17.95 2.75
C LEU A 4 -23.72 -18.11 2.46
N ASN A 5 -22.89 -17.96 3.50
CA ASN A 5 -21.43 -18.07 3.33
C ASN A 5 -20.98 -19.52 3.08
N THR A 6 -21.56 -20.50 3.81
CA THR A 6 -21.18 -21.92 3.73
C THR A 6 -22.32 -22.82 4.22
N VAL A 7 -22.37 -24.07 3.72
CA VAL A 7 -23.28 -25.13 4.19
C VAL A 7 -22.46 -26.24 4.84
N TYR A 8 -22.79 -26.63 6.07
CA TYR A 8 -22.13 -27.71 6.80
C TYR A 8 -23.07 -28.91 6.96
N LYS A 9 -22.53 -30.13 6.84
CA LYS A 9 -23.24 -31.39 7.17
C LYS A 9 -22.71 -31.91 8.50
N PHE A 10 -23.58 -32.05 9.49
CA PHE A 10 -23.25 -32.63 10.79
C PHE A 10 -23.59 -34.12 10.78
N ASN A 11 -22.63 -34.96 11.15
CA ASN A 11 -22.83 -36.40 11.32
C ASN A 11 -22.65 -36.74 12.81
N THR A 12 -23.32 -37.78 13.28
CA THR A 12 -23.07 -38.36 14.61
C THR A 12 -21.70 -39.04 14.61
N LEU A 13 -20.85 -38.69 15.57
CA LEU A 13 -19.61 -39.42 15.84
C LEU A 13 -19.97 -40.72 16.57
N PHE A 14 -19.40 -41.84 16.13
CA PHE A 14 -19.39 -43.10 16.87
C PHE A 14 -18.04 -43.16 17.59
N ASP A 15 -18.07 -43.19 18.91
CA ASP A 15 -16.85 -43.27 19.72
C ASP A 15 -16.31 -44.70 19.67
N ASP A 16 -15.20 -44.91 18.96
CA ASP A 16 -14.36 -46.10 19.12
C ASP A 16 -13.14 -45.72 19.97
N ASP A 17 -12.95 -46.44 21.08
CA ASP A 17 -11.86 -46.26 22.04
C ASP A 17 -10.49 -46.52 21.39
N ILE A 18 -9.83 -45.47 20.89
CA ILE A 18 -8.42 -45.53 20.46
C ILE A 18 -7.59 -44.65 21.40
N VAL A 19 -6.89 -45.32 22.32
CA VAL A 19 -5.91 -44.70 23.22
C VAL A 19 -4.57 -44.59 22.50
N ASP A 20 -4.22 -43.41 22.01
CA ASP A 20 -2.91 -43.17 21.39
C ASP A 20 -1.87 -42.66 22.41
N LYS A 21 -0.80 -43.45 22.61
CA LYS A 21 0.40 -43.09 23.37
C LYS A 21 1.24 -42.09 22.55
N LYS A 22 1.59 -40.95 23.15
CA LYS A 22 2.53 -39.99 22.56
C LYS A 22 3.98 -40.42 22.79
N GLU A 23 4.70 -40.79 21.74
CA GLU A 23 6.16 -40.75 21.70
C GLU A 23 6.65 -39.50 20.96
N VAL A 24 7.59 -38.79 21.58
CA VAL A 24 8.26 -37.63 20.99
C VAL A 24 9.60 -38.10 20.41
N SER A 25 9.78 -38.00 19.09
CA SER A 25 11.07 -38.23 18.43
C SER A 25 11.60 -36.93 17.81
N PHE A 26 12.91 -36.72 17.94
CA PHE A 26 13.61 -35.50 17.53
C PHE A 26 13.72 -35.35 16.01
N ARG A 27 13.73 -34.08 15.55
CA ARG A 27 13.76 -33.70 14.13
C ARG A 27 15.12 -33.97 13.50
N LYS A 28 15.14 -34.78 12.45
CA LYS A 28 16.22 -34.83 11.44
C LYS A 28 15.97 -33.72 10.41
N ILE A 29 17.03 -33.18 9.82
CA ILE A 29 16.94 -32.18 8.74
C ILE A 29 16.51 -32.92 7.46
N GLU A 30 15.41 -32.49 6.85
CA GLU A 30 14.73 -33.16 5.74
C GLU A 30 14.92 -32.40 4.42
N SER A 31 14.88 -33.12 3.29
CA SER A 31 15.07 -32.56 1.95
C SER A 31 13.78 -31.94 1.38
N ARG A 32 13.92 -31.10 0.34
CA ARG A 32 12.81 -30.37 -0.30
C ARG A 32 11.74 -31.29 -0.92
N GLU A 33 12.14 -32.44 -1.45
CA GLU A 33 11.22 -33.45 -2.02
C GLU A 33 10.43 -34.19 -0.94
N GLU A 34 11.02 -34.40 0.23
CA GLU A 34 10.37 -35.06 1.36
C GLU A 34 9.24 -34.19 1.95
N ILE A 35 9.44 -32.86 1.97
CA ILE A 35 8.44 -31.87 2.39
C ILE A 35 7.22 -31.88 1.45
N GLU A 36 7.43 -31.98 0.14
CA GLU A 36 6.32 -32.02 -0.82
C GLU A 36 5.53 -33.32 -0.76
N HIS A 37 6.20 -34.45 -0.57
CA HIS A 37 5.53 -35.73 -0.34
C HIS A 37 4.68 -35.72 0.94
N ARG A 38 5.16 -35.07 2.02
CA ARG A 38 4.39 -34.92 3.27
C ARG A 38 3.16 -34.04 3.12
N LYS A 39 3.17 -33.00 2.28
CA LYS A 39 1.97 -32.17 2.02
C LYS A 39 0.80 -32.97 1.43
N ARG A 40 1.08 -34.12 0.79
CA ARG A 40 0.06 -35.07 0.30
C ARG A 40 -0.35 -36.11 1.34
N ASN A 41 0.43 -36.28 2.41
CA ASN A 41 0.17 -37.24 3.49
C ASN A 41 -0.97 -36.75 4.40
N ILE A 42 -1.96 -37.62 4.64
CA ILE A 42 -3.12 -37.34 5.49
C ILE A 42 -2.69 -36.96 6.92
N ASN A 43 -1.64 -37.58 7.46
CA ASN A 43 -1.14 -37.29 8.81
C ASN A 43 -0.58 -35.87 8.95
N PHE A 44 -0.05 -35.29 7.87
CA PHE A 44 0.41 -33.89 7.86
C PHE A 44 -0.78 -32.92 7.83
N LYS A 45 -1.84 -33.25 7.07
CA LYS A 45 -3.07 -32.46 7.03
C LYS A 45 -3.82 -32.50 8.36
N ILE A 46 -3.90 -33.67 9.00
CA ILE A 46 -4.49 -33.82 10.34
C ILE A 46 -3.72 -32.97 11.36
N ARG A 47 -2.38 -33.05 11.39
CA ARG A 47 -1.57 -32.20 12.28
C ARG A 47 -1.78 -30.70 12.05
N ASN A 48 -1.99 -30.27 10.80
CA ASN A 48 -2.31 -28.87 10.53
C ASN A 48 -3.67 -28.46 11.09
N ILE A 49 -4.68 -29.33 10.97
CA ILE A 49 -6.02 -29.10 11.54
C ILE A 49 -5.97 -29.12 13.07
N GLU A 50 -5.19 -30.02 13.69
CA GLU A 50 -4.98 -30.07 15.14
C GLU A 50 -4.31 -28.80 15.70
N ASN A 51 -3.56 -28.08 14.88
CA ASN A 51 -2.93 -26.81 15.24
C ASN A 51 -3.84 -25.58 15.02
N GLU A 52 -5.04 -25.76 14.44
CA GLU A 52 -6.02 -24.67 14.33
C GLU A 52 -6.65 -24.38 15.70
N GLU A 53 -6.80 -23.10 16.04
CA GLU A 53 -7.34 -22.68 17.33
C GLU A 53 -8.84 -23.01 17.44
N ILE A 54 -9.21 -23.82 18.43
CA ILE A 54 -10.62 -24.18 18.67
C ILE A 54 -11.35 -22.97 19.25
N VAL A 55 -12.16 -22.32 18.42
CA VAL A 55 -13.04 -21.23 18.85
C VAL A 55 -14.26 -21.82 19.56
N LYS A 56 -14.32 -21.65 20.89
CA LYS A 56 -15.49 -22.02 21.69
C LYS A 56 -16.58 -20.96 21.50
N ASN A 57 -17.59 -21.29 20.71
CA ASN A 57 -18.80 -20.47 20.60
C ASN A 57 -19.81 -20.92 21.65
N GLU A 58 -20.35 -19.96 22.42
CA GLU A 58 -21.47 -20.24 23.30
C GLU A 58 -22.72 -20.53 22.46
N VAL A 59 -23.26 -21.74 22.61
CA VAL A 59 -24.53 -22.11 21.97
C VAL A 59 -25.65 -21.44 22.76
N VAL A 60 -26.12 -20.29 22.27
CA VAL A 60 -27.38 -19.70 22.74
C VAL A 60 -28.51 -20.63 22.28
N LYS A 61 -28.89 -21.56 23.15
CA LYS A 61 -30.09 -22.37 22.96
C LYS A 61 -31.27 -21.41 23.00
N GLY A 62 -31.92 -21.21 21.86
CA GLY A 62 -33.14 -20.41 21.79
C GLY A 62 -34.22 -21.04 22.67
N LYS A 63 -34.36 -20.55 23.90
CA LYS A 63 -35.66 -20.55 24.55
C LYS A 63 -36.44 -19.45 23.85
N SER A 64 -37.49 -19.87 23.13
CA SER A 64 -38.57 -19.01 22.70
C SER A 64 -39.07 -18.20 23.89
N GLU A 65 -38.74 -16.91 23.92
CA GLU A 65 -39.62 -15.81 24.32
C GLU A 65 -38.83 -14.49 24.27
N SER A 66 -39.34 -13.56 23.47
CA SER A 66 -39.09 -12.12 23.55
C SER A 66 -37.63 -11.60 23.52
N GLY A 67 -37.25 -11.01 22.38
CA GLY A 67 -36.24 -9.94 22.36
C GLY A 67 -34.91 -10.30 21.71
N CYS A 68 -34.88 -10.47 20.40
CA CYS A 68 -33.64 -10.29 19.63
C CYS A 68 -33.88 -9.24 18.54
N ASN A 69 -33.40 -8.03 18.83
CA ASN A 69 -33.29 -6.92 17.88
C ASN A 69 -32.31 -7.30 16.76
N TYR A 70 -32.81 -7.99 15.73
CA TYR A 70 -32.14 -7.96 14.45
C TYR A 70 -32.32 -6.55 13.89
N LYS A 71 -31.22 -5.77 13.85
CA LYS A 71 -31.16 -4.46 13.20
C LYS A 71 -31.63 -4.59 11.75
N ILE A 72 -32.91 -4.31 11.53
CA ILE A 72 -33.43 -3.85 10.25
C ILE A 72 -32.79 -2.47 10.03
N CYS A 73 -32.11 -2.31 8.91
CA CYS A 73 -31.45 -1.06 8.55
C CYS A 73 -32.51 0.03 8.36
N SER A 74 -32.60 0.93 9.35
CA SER A 74 -33.22 2.24 9.20
C SER A 74 -32.12 3.28 9.30
N SER A 75 -32.08 4.14 8.29
CA SER A 75 -31.25 5.33 8.12
C SER A 75 -31.27 6.26 9.34
N SER A 76 -30.19 7.05 9.44
CA SER A 76 -29.97 8.21 10.32
C SER A 76 -30.00 7.96 11.83
N ASN A 77 -28.82 7.92 12.45
CA ASN A 77 -28.45 8.91 13.47
C ASN A 77 -26.97 8.78 13.85
N ILE A 78 -26.29 9.91 13.72
CA ILE A 78 -24.98 10.22 14.29
C ILE A 78 -25.13 10.12 15.81
N ILE A 79 -24.49 9.14 16.43
CA ILE A 79 -24.17 9.18 17.86
C ILE A 79 -22.69 8.85 17.98
N ASN A 80 -21.95 9.89 18.35
CA ASN A 80 -20.62 9.85 18.93
C ASN A 80 -20.57 8.80 20.04
N ASN A 81 -20.04 7.63 19.73
CA ASN A 81 -19.39 6.81 20.73
C ASN A 81 -17.92 6.76 20.33
N LYS A 82 -17.07 7.26 21.22
CA LYS A 82 -15.64 6.96 21.27
C LYS A 82 -15.51 5.43 21.35
N ILE A 83 -15.42 4.79 20.19
CA ILE A 83 -15.11 3.38 20.10
C ILE A 83 -13.61 3.28 20.38
N PHE A 84 -13.28 2.75 21.56
CA PHE A 84 -12.02 2.04 21.78
C PHE A 84 -11.93 0.96 20.69
N PHE A 85 -11.34 1.32 19.54
CA PHE A 85 -11.17 0.38 18.45
C PHE A 85 -10.07 -0.62 18.82
N ASN A 86 -10.49 -1.88 18.88
CA ASN A 86 -9.68 -3.08 18.85
C ASN A 86 -8.50 -2.98 17.87
N ASN A 87 -7.31 -2.65 18.38
CA ASN A 87 -6.06 -2.69 17.61
C ASN A 87 -5.74 -4.09 17.02
N ASN A 88 -6.30 -5.16 17.60
CA ASN A 88 -6.11 -6.53 17.13
C ASN A 88 -6.93 -6.89 15.88
N LEU A 89 -8.10 -6.27 15.66
CA LEU A 89 -8.92 -6.58 14.48
C LEU A 89 -8.39 -5.87 13.23
N SER A 90 -7.96 -4.61 13.40
CA SER A 90 -7.34 -3.80 12.34
C SER A 90 -6.04 -4.44 11.83
N SER A 91 -5.18 -4.91 12.75
CA SER A 91 -3.91 -5.56 12.38
C SER A 91 -4.09 -6.91 11.68
N LYS A 92 -5.12 -7.71 12.02
CA LYS A 92 -5.44 -8.97 11.31
C LYS A 92 -5.95 -8.69 9.90
N LEU A 93 -6.84 -7.71 9.74
CA LEU A 93 -7.36 -7.30 8.43
C LEU A 93 -6.23 -6.80 7.52
N GLN A 94 -5.35 -5.94 8.04
CA GLN A 94 -4.18 -5.45 7.33
C GLN A 94 -3.29 -6.61 6.85
N LYS A 95 -2.97 -7.57 7.71
CA LYS A 95 -2.18 -8.77 7.32
C LYS A 95 -2.84 -9.56 6.20
N ASN A 96 -4.16 -9.72 6.23
CA ASN A 96 -4.90 -10.43 5.18
C ASN A 96 -4.82 -9.71 3.83
N ILE A 97 -4.94 -8.37 3.84
CA ILE A 97 -4.79 -7.56 2.63
C ILE A 97 -3.36 -7.66 2.09
N GLU A 98 -2.35 -7.49 2.96
CA GLU A 98 -0.94 -7.60 2.58
C GLU A 98 -0.63 -8.96 1.96
N ASN A 99 -1.15 -10.06 2.53
CA ASN A 99 -0.98 -11.41 2.01
C ASN A 99 -1.64 -11.58 0.64
N SER A 100 -2.84 -11.03 0.43
CA SER A 100 -3.50 -11.08 -0.88
C SER A 100 -2.71 -10.35 -1.95
N ILE A 101 -2.14 -9.19 -1.63
CA ILE A 101 -1.28 -8.43 -2.56
C ILE A 101 -0.03 -9.24 -2.91
N LYS A 102 0.66 -9.80 -1.90
CA LYS A 102 1.86 -10.63 -2.12
C LYS A 102 1.58 -11.88 -2.95
N ASN A 103 0.44 -12.53 -2.72
CA ASN A 103 0.07 -13.75 -3.43
C ASN A 103 -0.39 -13.49 -4.87
N LYS A 104 -1.05 -12.36 -5.14
CA LYS A 104 -1.59 -12.05 -6.47
C LYS A 104 -0.62 -11.30 -7.36
N VAL A 105 0.36 -10.59 -6.79
CA VAL A 105 1.39 -9.76 -7.46
C VAL A 105 0.83 -8.57 -8.22
N VAL A 106 -0.22 -8.76 -9.03
CA VAL A 106 -0.97 -7.71 -9.71
C VAL A 106 -2.38 -7.66 -9.15
N VAL A 107 -2.78 -6.50 -8.64
CA VAL A 107 -4.06 -6.28 -7.97
C VAL A 107 -4.71 -4.98 -8.43
N ASN A 108 -6.02 -4.90 -8.24
CA ASN A 108 -6.81 -3.70 -8.51
C ASN A 108 -7.38 -3.19 -7.18
N PHE A 109 -7.46 -1.86 -7.04
CA PHE A 109 -8.05 -1.22 -5.88
C PHE A 109 -9.53 -1.60 -5.73
N LYS A 110 -10.31 -1.54 -6.82
CA LYS A 110 -11.75 -1.87 -6.79
C LYS A 110 -12.02 -3.27 -6.21
N ASP A 111 -11.25 -4.27 -6.65
CA ASP A 111 -11.40 -5.66 -6.21
C ASP A 111 -11.07 -5.81 -4.71
N LEU A 112 -10.01 -5.14 -4.25
CA LEU A 112 -9.62 -5.17 -2.83
C LEU A 112 -10.67 -4.47 -1.95
N ILE A 113 -11.26 -3.36 -2.42
CA ILE A 113 -12.33 -2.67 -1.70
C ILE A 113 -13.58 -3.55 -1.59
N GLU A 114 -13.96 -4.22 -2.67
CA GLU A 114 -15.11 -5.12 -2.67
C GLU A 114 -14.92 -6.28 -1.68
N LEU A 115 -13.71 -6.84 -1.64
CA LEU A 115 -13.37 -7.97 -0.76
C LEU A 115 -13.29 -7.57 0.72
N TYR A 116 -12.64 -6.45 1.03
CA TYR A 116 -12.27 -6.10 2.41
C TYR A 116 -13.15 -5.03 3.04
N LYS A 117 -13.91 -4.28 2.24
CA LYS A 117 -14.87 -3.24 2.67
C LYS A 117 -14.27 -2.19 3.62
N ASN A 118 -12.97 -1.96 3.52
CA ASN A 118 -12.26 -0.94 4.29
C ASN A 118 -11.29 -0.22 3.38
N GLU A 119 -11.68 1.00 3.00
CA GLU A 119 -10.94 1.78 2.02
C GLU A 119 -9.57 2.22 2.53
N GLU A 120 -9.51 2.79 3.73
CA GLU A 120 -8.28 3.34 4.29
C GLU A 120 -7.18 2.29 4.45
N ILE A 121 -7.51 1.09 4.96
CA ILE A 121 -6.52 0.03 5.15
C ILE A 121 -6.05 -0.54 3.81
N VAL A 122 -6.95 -0.68 2.82
CA VAL A 122 -6.58 -1.12 1.46
C VAL A 122 -5.62 -0.12 0.83
N LYS A 123 -5.91 1.18 0.90
CA LYS A 123 -5.04 2.25 0.39
C LYS A 123 -3.65 2.18 1.02
N SER A 124 -3.58 2.09 2.35
CA SER A 124 -2.32 2.00 3.08
C SER A 124 -1.49 0.78 2.66
N CYS A 125 -2.11 -0.39 2.48
CA CYS A 125 -1.42 -1.60 2.04
C CYS A 125 -0.89 -1.48 0.61
N LEU A 126 -1.69 -0.91 -0.31
CA LEU A 126 -1.28 -0.70 -1.70
C LEU A 126 -0.07 0.24 -1.78
N GLN A 127 -0.12 1.38 -1.10
CA GLN A 127 0.98 2.36 -1.07
C GLN A 127 2.29 1.76 -0.55
N LYS A 128 2.20 0.93 0.50
CA LYS A 128 3.35 0.26 1.09
C LYS A 128 3.96 -0.78 0.15
N LEU A 129 3.13 -1.67 -0.42
CA LEU A 129 3.61 -2.88 -1.08
C LEU A 129 3.73 -2.77 -2.60
N THR A 130 3.02 -1.85 -3.25
CA THR A 130 2.86 -1.82 -4.71
C THR A 130 3.32 -0.51 -5.33
N PHE A 131 3.57 -0.52 -6.64
CA PHE A 131 3.69 0.66 -7.49
C PHE A 131 2.61 0.59 -8.57
N TYR A 132 2.23 1.74 -9.11
CA TYR A 132 1.24 1.78 -10.18
C TYR A 132 1.90 1.68 -11.55
N PHE A 133 1.34 0.85 -12.42
CA PHE A 133 1.80 0.68 -13.80
C PHE A 133 0.60 0.39 -14.72
N GLN A 134 0.37 1.27 -15.70
CA GLN A 134 -0.59 1.06 -16.79
C GLN A 134 -1.99 0.61 -16.32
N GLY A 135 -2.57 1.31 -15.35
CA GLY A 135 -3.90 1.00 -14.85
C GLY A 135 -3.94 0.00 -13.69
N ARG A 136 -2.80 -0.47 -13.17
CA ARG A 136 -2.75 -1.62 -12.25
C ARG A 136 -1.77 -1.38 -11.11
N TYR A 137 -2.05 -1.94 -9.94
CA TYR A 137 -1.10 -1.96 -8.83
C TYR A 137 -0.28 -3.26 -8.85
N ILE A 138 1.04 -3.11 -8.93
CA ILE A 138 1.97 -4.23 -9.06
C ILE A 138 2.91 -4.25 -7.84
N LEU A 139 3.11 -5.43 -7.26
CA LEU A 139 4.02 -5.64 -6.13
C LEU A 139 5.43 -5.11 -6.45
N LYS A 140 6.01 -4.34 -5.53
CA LYS A 140 7.35 -3.75 -5.68
C LYS A 140 8.43 -4.82 -5.82
N ASN A 141 9.50 -4.48 -6.52
CA ASN A 141 10.64 -5.37 -6.70
C ASN A 141 11.40 -5.67 -5.40
N SER A 142 11.26 -4.85 -4.37
CA SER A 142 11.88 -5.08 -3.05
C SER A 142 11.46 -6.39 -2.37
N PHE A 143 10.41 -7.06 -2.86
CA PHE A 143 9.93 -8.37 -2.37
C PHE A 143 10.54 -9.57 -3.11
N TYR A 144 11.47 -9.34 -4.04
CA TYR A 144 12.09 -10.37 -4.88
C TYR A 144 13.61 -10.38 -4.69
N ASP A 145 14.25 -11.51 -4.99
CA ASP A 145 15.71 -11.61 -5.03
C ASP A 145 16.29 -10.78 -6.19
N LYS A 146 17.52 -10.29 -6.03
CA LYS A 146 18.17 -9.35 -6.97
C LYS A 146 18.10 -9.83 -8.44
N ASN A 147 18.32 -11.11 -8.70
CA ASN A 147 18.26 -11.69 -10.05
C ASN A 147 16.84 -11.56 -10.67
N LEU A 148 15.79 -11.81 -9.88
CA LEU A 148 14.40 -11.68 -10.33
C LEU A 148 13.99 -10.22 -10.50
N GLN A 149 14.55 -9.31 -9.70
CA GLN A 149 14.32 -7.88 -9.87
C GLN A 149 14.79 -7.40 -11.24
N ASP A 150 15.97 -7.83 -11.69
CA ASP A 150 16.53 -7.46 -12.99
C ASP A 150 15.68 -8.00 -14.15
N ILE A 151 15.21 -9.24 -14.04
CA ILE A 151 14.30 -9.87 -15.01
C ILE A 151 12.97 -9.09 -15.09
N ARG A 152 12.36 -8.77 -13.94
CA ARG A 152 11.10 -8.00 -13.87
C ARG A 152 11.26 -6.61 -14.50
N ASN A 153 12.37 -5.94 -14.21
CA ASN A 153 12.68 -4.65 -14.83
C ASN A 153 12.79 -4.74 -16.35
N GLY A 154 13.41 -5.81 -16.87
CA GLY A 154 13.43 -6.12 -18.30
C GLY A 154 12.02 -6.28 -18.88
N ILE A 155 11.18 -7.08 -18.24
CA ILE A 155 9.78 -7.30 -18.65
C ILE A 155 8.99 -5.98 -18.66
N PHE A 156 9.10 -5.14 -17.62
CA PHE A 156 8.42 -3.85 -17.59
C PHE A 156 8.90 -2.90 -18.69
N LYS A 157 10.20 -2.93 -19.00
CA LYS A 157 10.77 -2.15 -20.10
C LYS A 157 10.21 -2.61 -21.45
N ASP A 158 10.05 -3.92 -21.64
CA ASP A 158 9.52 -4.52 -22.87
C ASP A 158 8.00 -4.30 -23.01
N LEU A 159 7.26 -4.32 -21.91
CA LEU A 159 5.81 -4.02 -21.88
C LEU A 159 5.47 -2.58 -22.31
N SER A 160 6.47 -1.70 -22.39
CA SER A 160 6.38 -0.30 -22.81
C SER A 160 5.31 0.51 -22.05
N ASP A 161 5.14 1.78 -22.42
CA ASP A 161 4.05 2.63 -21.90
C ASP A 161 2.64 2.17 -22.35
N LYS A 162 2.52 1.00 -22.98
CA LYS A 162 1.24 0.47 -23.48
C LYS A 162 0.67 -0.65 -22.59
N GLY A 163 1.49 -1.22 -21.70
CA GLY A 163 1.07 -2.33 -20.83
C GLY A 163 0.82 -3.65 -21.56
N PHE A 164 1.36 -3.78 -22.78
CA PHE A 164 1.35 -5.01 -23.58
C PHE A 164 2.57 -5.05 -24.50
N VAL A 165 2.96 -6.24 -24.90
CA VAL A 165 4.07 -6.48 -25.83
C VAL A 165 3.79 -7.71 -26.68
N GLU A 166 4.10 -7.63 -27.96
CA GLU A 166 4.08 -8.79 -28.84
C GLU A 166 5.26 -9.71 -28.51
N ILE A 167 5.14 -11.01 -28.77
CA ILE A 167 6.21 -11.98 -28.48
C ILE A 167 7.56 -11.54 -29.07
N ASN A 168 7.56 -11.06 -30.32
CA ASN A 168 8.77 -10.59 -31.00
C ASN A 168 9.33 -9.26 -30.43
N GLY A 169 8.59 -8.61 -29.54
CA GLY A 169 8.96 -7.34 -28.91
C GLY A 169 9.86 -7.49 -27.68
N PHE A 170 10.01 -8.68 -27.11
CA PHE A 170 10.82 -8.88 -25.90
C PHE A 170 12.33 -8.74 -26.19
N SER A 171 13.01 -7.90 -25.41
CA SER A 171 14.44 -7.58 -25.58
C SER A 171 15.37 -8.73 -25.18
N GLN A 172 14.90 -9.66 -24.33
CA GLN A 172 15.62 -10.88 -23.99
C GLN A 172 15.92 -11.73 -25.23
N ILE A 173 15.03 -11.71 -26.24
CA ILE A 173 15.22 -12.37 -27.54
C ILE A 173 16.41 -11.78 -28.32
N LYS A 174 16.70 -10.49 -28.12
CA LYS A 174 17.75 -9.76 -28.85
C LYS A 174 19.14 -9.92 -28.24
N LYS A 175 19.27 -10.35 -26.98
CA LYS A 175 20.56 -10.51 -26.30
C LYS A 175 21.26 -11.84 -26.60
N ASP A 176 20.51 -12.90 -26.87
CA ASP A 176 21.08 -14.24 -27.07
C ASP A 176 21.55 -14.53 -28.51
N GLY A 177 21.56 -13.53 -29.40
CA GLY A 177 22.33 -13.49 -30.66
C GLY A 177 22.15 -14.64 -31.66
N SER A 178 21.30 -15.61 -31.38
CA SER A 178 21.21 -16.90 -32.07
C SER A 178 19.88 -17.10 -32.80
N ILE A 179 18.90 -16.23 -32.57
CA ILE A 179 17.60 -16.32 -33.21
C ILE A 179 17.48 -15.18 -34.21
N LYS A 180 17.84 -15.49 -35.47
CA LYS A 180 17.61 -14.63 -36.63
C LYS A 180 16.15 -14.18 -36.67
N ASP A 181 15.92 -12.92 -37.05
CA ASP A 181 14.65 -12.17 -37.06
C ASP A 181 13.42 -12.81 -37.74
N ASN A 182 13.51 -14.06 -38.23
CA ASN A 182 12.49 -14.70 -39.07
C ASN A 182 11.80 -15.93 -38.47
N ILE A 183 12.08 -16.34 -37.22
CA ILE A 183 11.47 -17.55 -36.66
C ILE A 183 11.12 -17.35 -35.18
N LEU A 184 10.00 -16.71 -34.89
CA LEU A 184 9.32 -16.78 -33.58
C LEU A 184 7.85 -16.34 -33.69
N ASN A 185 7.16 -16.77 -34.76
CA ASN A 185 5.71 -16.58 -34.88
C ASN A 185 4.91 -17.57 -34.00
N ASP A 186 5.57 -18.50 -33.31
CA ASP A 186 4.95 -19.48 -32.43
C ASP A 186 5.37 -19.27 -30.96
N THR A 187 4.36 -19.08 -30.12
CA THR A 187 4.38 -19.15 -28.66
C THR A 187 5.22 -20.27 -28.07
N ASN A 188 5.16 -21.47 -28.64
CA ASN A 188 5.88 -22.62 -28.08
C ASN A 188 7.39 -22.45 -28.24
N THR A 189 7.83 -21.89 -29.37
CA THR A 189 9.23 -21.58 -29.61
C THR A 189 9.72 -20.48 -28.66
N PHE A 190 8.89 -19.47 -28.39
CA PHE A 190 9.25 -18.39 -27.46
C PHE A 190 9.44 -18.92 -26.04
N ILE A 191 8.44 -19.65 -25.52
CA ILE A 191 8.49 -20.22 -24.17
C ILE A 191 9.71 -21.14 -24.05
N ASN A 192 10.00 -21.98 -25.02
CA ASN A 192 11.13 -22.90 -24.92
C ASN A 192 12.51 -22.22 -24.87
N ASN A 193 12.62 -20.98 -25.37
CA ASN A 193 13.89 -20.25 -25.48
C ASN A 193 14.18 -19.28 -24.32
N ILE A 194 13.24 -19.09 -23.39
CA ILE A 194 13.45 -18.23 -22.22
C ILE A 194 13.76 -19.05 -20.97
N THR A 195 14.50 -18.47 -20.03
CA THR A 195 14.84 -19.11 -18.75
C THR A 195 13.58 -19.37 -17.90
N GLU A 196 13.63 -20.37 -17.02
CA GLU A 196 12.52 -20.67 -16.11
C GLU A 196 12.16 -19.49 -15.20
N ASP A 197 13.16 -18.73 -14.74
CA ASP A 197 12.94 -17.51 -13.96
C ASP A 197 12.21 -16.42 -14.77
N TYR A 198 12.53 -16.29 -16.07
CA TYR A 198 11.82 -15.37 -16.95
C TYR A 198 10.38 -15.81 -17.18
N LYS A 199 10.15 -17.11 -17.44
CA LYS A 199 8.79 -17.68 -17.54
C LYS A 199 7.99 -17.42 -16.28
N TYR A 200 8.61 -17.63 -15.12
CA TYR A 200 8.00 -17.40 -13.83
C TYR A 200 7.54 -15.95 -13.68
N CYS A 201 8.44 -14.97 -13.86
CA CYS A 201 8.11 -13.56 -13.77
C CYS A 201 7.07 -13.12 -14.81
N LEU A 202 7.19 -13.61 -16.05
CA LEU A 202 6.24 -13.31 -17.11
C LEU A 202 4.85 -13.85 -16.78
N ASN A 203 4.76 -15.09 -16.28
CA ASN A 203 3.51 -15.70 -15.88
C ASN A 203 2.92 -15.07 -14.62
N GLU A 204 3.71 -14.52 -13.70
CA GLU A 204 3.19 -13.76 -12.57
C GLU A 204 2.53 -12.47 -13.03
N LEU A 205 3.18 -11.73 -13.94
CA LEU A 205 2.78 -10.37 -14.34
C LEU A 205 1.74 -10.33 -15.46
N CYS A 206 1.83 -11.26 -16.41
CA CYS A 206 1.13 -11.16 -17.70
C CYS A 206 0.21 -12.35 -17.99
N ILE A 207 -0.71 -12.14 -18.92
CA ILE A 207 -1.49 -13.16 -19.62
C ILE A 207 -1.19 -13.08 -21.10
N LEU A 208 -1.13 -14.23 -21.75
CA LEU A 208 -1.07 -14.30 -23.20
C LEU A 208 -2.48 -14.10 -23.78
N LYS A 209 -2.60 -13.10 -24.65
CA LYS A 209 -3.80 -12.75 -25.42
C LYS A 209 -3.53 -13.02 -26.90
N ASN A 210 -4.52 -13.59 -27.59
CA ASN A 210 -4.49 -13.82 -29.05
C ASN A 210 -3.20 -14.51 -29.54
N THR A 211 -2.69 -15.47 -28.75
CA THR A 211 -1.50 -16.31 -29.02
C THR A 211 -0.19 -15.59 -29.36
N THR A 212 -0.15 -14.25 -29.32
CA THR A 212 1.01 -13.48 -29.81
C THR A 212 1.31 -12.26 -28.96
N THR A 213 0.40 -11.86 -28.07
CA THR A 213 0.53 -10.63 -27.29
C THR A 213 0.47 -10.93 -25.80
N TYR A 214 1.48 -10.55 -25.05
CA TYR A 214 1.42 -10.57 -23.59
C TYR A 214 0.85 -9.24 -23.09
N VAL A 215 -0.13 -9.31 -22.19
CA VAL A 215 -0.78 -8.16 -21.56
C VAL A 215 -0.70 -8.32 -20.05
N ILE A 216 -0.54 -7.24 -19.31
CA ILE A 216 -0.49 -7.31 -17.84
C ILE A 216 -1.84 -7.78 -17.28
N LYS A 217 -1.77 -8.66 -16.27
CA LYS A 217 -2.94 -9.16 -15.54
C LYS A 217 -3.75 -8.03 -14.90
N GLY A 218 -5.01 -8.33 -14.60
CA GLY A 218 -5.89 -7.42 -13.87
C GLY A 218 -6.70 -6.48 -14.76
N TYR A 219 -7.60 -5.75 -14.11
CA TYR A 219 -8.50 -4.78 -14.71
C TYR A 219 -7.75 -3.45 -14.92
N TYR A 220 -8.13 -2.69 -15.95
CA TYR A 220 -7.53 -1.39 -16.20
C TYR A 220 -8.23 -0.31 -15.38
N GLU A 221 -7.50 0.33 -14.47
CA GLU A 221 -7.98 1.49 -13.72
C GLU A 221 -7.69 2.78 -14.47
N SER A 222 -8.73 3.59 -14.67
CA SER A 222 -8.64 4.87 -15.40
C SER A 222 -7.95 5.99 -14.65
N GLN A 223 -7.72 5.82 -13.34
CA GLN A 223 -7.11 6.84 -12.48
C GLN A 223 -6.04 6.20 -11.61
N ILE A 224 -4.85 6.82 -11.58
CA ILE A 224 -3.87 6.59 -10.52
C ILE A 224 -4.45 7.24 -9.28
N ILE A 225 -4.64 6.45 -8.23
CA ILE A 225 -4.93 7.04 -6.94
C ILE A 225 -3.57 7.29 -6.29
N ASP A 226 -3.08 8.52 -6.41
CA ASP A 226 -1.79 8.93 -5.85
C ASP A 226 -1.93 9.11 -4.32
N TYR A 227 -1.88 7.99 -3.62
CA TYR A 227 -2.08 7.93 -2.17
C TYR A 227 -0.97 8.63 -1.39
N LYS A 228 0.26 8.61 -1.92
CA LYS A 228 1.38 9.33 -1.31
C LYS A 228 1.07 10.81 -1.27
N ASN A 229 0.51 11.35 -2.34
CA ASN A 229 0.17 12.77 -2.38
C ASN A 229 -0.93 13.13 -1.40
N SER A 230 -2.03 12.37 -1.28
CA SER A 230 -3.16 12.80 -0.45
C SER A 230 -2.86 12.81 1.06
N GLU A 231 -2.18 11.78 1.59
CA GLU A 231 -1.85 11.73 3.02
C GLU A 231 -0.72 12.71 3.35
N LEU A 232 0.28 12.81 2.47
CA LEU A 232 1.36 13.77 2.60
C LEU A 232 0.83 15.20 2.52
N LEU A 233 -0.06 15.52 1.58
CA LEU A 233 -0.72 16.83 1.52
C LEU A 233 -1.44 17.12 2.83
N GLY A 234 -2.16 16.13 3.39
CA GLY A 234 -2.83 16.29 4.68
C GLY A 234 -1.87 16.65 5.80
N LYS A 235 -0.72 15.97 5.90
CA LYS A 235 0.35 16.26 6.88
C LYS A 235 1.02 17.61 6.61
N LEU A 236 1.27 17.94 5.34
CA LEU A 236 1.87 19.21 4.94
C LEU A 236 0.90 20.39 5.17
N LYS A 237 -0.41 20.21 5.01
CA LYS A 237 -1.39 21.23 5.37
C LYS A 237 -1.44 21.52 6.87
N GLN A 238 -1.11 20.53 7.71
CA GLN A 238 -0.97 20.74 9.14
C GLN A 238 0.32 21.52 9.48
N ASN A 239 1.36 21.40 8.64
CA ASN A 239 2.60 22.13 8.75
C ASN A 239 2.60 23.34 7.81
N LEU A 240 2.08 24.47 8.28
CA LEU A 240 1.92 25.71 7.51
C LEU A 240 3.12 26.06 6.60
N ILE A 241 4.34 25.86 7.09
CA ILE A 241 5.59 25.96 6.33
C ILE A 241 6.41 24.68 6.54
N PHE A 242 7.03 24.18 5.47
CA PHE A 242 7.92 23.01 5.50
C PHE A 242 9.08 23.18 4.52
N ASN A 243 10.17 22.45 4.74
CA ASN A 243 11.30 22.35 3.81
C ASN A 243 11.31 20.98 3.09
N LEU A 244 12.23 20.80 2.14
CA LEU A 244 12.40 19.53 1.41
C LEU A 244 12.70 18.33 2.34
N GLN A 245 13.45 18.56 3.41
CA GLN A 245 13.81 17.52 4.39
C GLN A 245 12.59 17.10 5.22
N ASP A 246 11.65 17.99 5.49
CA ASP A 246 10.38 17.67 6.16
C ASP A 246 9.54 16.76 5.26
N ILE A 247 9.41 17.08 3.97
CA ILE A 247 8.72 16.24 2.99
C ILE A 247 9.37 14.86 2.95
N ARG A 248 10.70 14.79 2.88
CA ARG A 248 11.45 13.53 2.94
C ARG A 248 11.14 12.74 4.20
N THR A 249 11.10 13.41 5.35
CA THR A 249 10.84 12.78 6.65
C THR A 249 9.42 12.25 6.75
N PHE A 250 8.42 12.99 6.24
CA PHE A 250 7.02 12.58 6.27
C PHE A 250 6.67 11.47 5.27
N SER A 251 7.36 11.44 4.12
CA SER A 251 7.00 10.59 2.98
C SER A 251 7.93 9.42 2.74
N GLY A 252 9.19 9.51 3.20
CA GLY A 252 10.27 8.58 2.84
C GLY A 252 10.66 8.62 1.35
N LEU A 253 10.28 9.67 0.62
CA LEU A 253 10.61 9.87 -0.78
C LEU A 253 12.09 10.22 -0.98
N GLU A 254 12.65 9.82 -2.12
CA GLU A 254 13.96 10.31 -2.56
C GLU A 254 13.84 11.73 -3.14
N MET A 255 14.95 12.49 -3.17
CA MET A 255 14.92 13.92 -3.54
C MET A 255 14.32 14.18 -4.93
N ASP A 256 14.60 13.33 -5.93
CA ASP A 256 14.04 13.48 -7.27
C ASP A 256 12.51 13.31 -7.30
N GLU A 257 11.99 12.42 -6.45
CA GLU A 257 10.55 12.21 -6.29
C GLU A 257 9.89 13.37 -5.54
N ILE A 258 10.60 13.98 -4.58
CA ILE A 258 10.13 15.17 -3.85
C ILE A 258 10.01 16.37 -4.78
N ILE A 259 11.01 16.62 -5.63
CA ILE A 259 10.95 17.73 -6.60
C ILE A 259 9.77 17.55 -7.54
N LYS A 260 9.58 16.33 -8.05
CA LYS A 260 8.42 16.01 -8.89
C LYS A 260 7.11 16.24 -8.14
N PHE A 261 7.02 15.77 -6.89
CA PHE A 261 5.84 15.98 -6.03
C PHE A 261 5.50 17.45 -5.82
N ILE A 262 6.50 18.31 -5.57
CA ILE A 262 6.31 19.75 -5.41
C ILE A 262 5.74 20.37 -6.68
N ASN A 263 6.33 20.05 -7.83
CA ASN A 263 5.90 20.55 -9.13
C ASN A 263 4.47 20.10 -9.47
N ASP A 264 4.12 18.85 -9.14
CA ASP A 264 2.80 18.27 -9.42
C ASP A 264 1.69 18.89 -8.55
N ASN A 265 2.03 19.46 -7.39
CA ASN A 265 1.05 19.98 -6.42
C ASN A 265 1.01 21.52 -6.30
N ASN A 266 1.75 22.25 -7.16
CA ASN A 266 1.75 23.72 -7.23
C ASN A 266 1.99 24.40 -5.86
N PHE A 267 2.93 23.90 -5.07
CA PHE A 267 3.26 24.56 -3.80
C PHE A 267 3.87 25.94 -4.03
N ILE A 268 3.66 26.82 -3.06
CA ILE A 268 4.22 28.17 -3.07
C ILE A 268 5.62 28.08 -2.50
N GLU A 269 6.62 28.33 -3.33
CA GLU A 269 8.02 28.42 -2.92
C GLU A 269 8.29 29.76 -2.22
N MET A 270 9.01 29.69 -1.11
CA MET A 270 9.44 30.80 -0.27
C MET A 270 10.96 30.90 -0.24
N GLU A 271 11.49 31.99 0.35
CA GLU A 271 12.94 32.10 0.60
C GLU A 271 13.47 30.92 1.44
N ASN A 272 14.73 30.55 1.20
CA ASN A 272 15.45 29.47 1.88
C ASN A 272 14.91 28.06 1.67
N ASN A 273 14.38 27.75 0.48
CA ASN A 273 13.83 26.42 0.13
C ASN A 273 12.71 25.97 1.08
N LEU A 274 11.89 26.93 1.50
CA LEU A 274 10.68 26.69 2.27
C LEU A 274 9.48 26.68 1.33
N PHE A 275 8.45 25.92 1.68
CA PHE A 275 7.27 25.70 0.86
C PHE A 275 6.01 25.82 1.71
N MET A 276 4.92 26.24 1.06
CA MET A 276 3.57 26.25 1.64
C MET A 276 2.57 25.60 0.70
N VAL A 277 1.57 24.91 1.28
CA VAL A 277 0.50 24.30 0.48
C VAL A 277 -0.50 25.35 -0.01
N GLU A 278 -0.82 26.34 0.82
CA GLU A 278 -1.83 27.36 0.54
C GLU A 278 -1.30 28.74 0.94
N TYR A 279 -1.70 29.76 0.19
CA TYR A 279 -1.33 31.13 0.49
C TYR A 279 -2.04 31.63 1.75
N ILE A 280 -1.28 32.18 2.68
CA ILE A 280 -1.78 32.87 3.87
C ILE A 280 -1.32 34.32 3.85
N LYS A 281 -2.25 35.25 4.09
CA LYS A 281 -2.00 36.70 3.98
C LYS A 281 -0.92 37.20 4.96
N GLU A 282 -0.74 36.51 6.09
CA GLU A 282 0.26 36.81 7.11
C GLU A 282 1.69 36.79 6.51
N ILE A 283 1.88 36.05 5.41
CA ILE A 283 3.16 35.97 4.72
C ILE A 283 3.62 37.30 4.15
N ASP A 284 2.70 38.20 3.80
CA ASP A 284 3.04 39.54 3.30
C ASP A 284 3.73 40.37 4.38
N GLY A 285 3.23 40.29 5.62
CA GLY A 285 3.87 40.96 6.75
C GLY A 285 5.24 40.35 7.06
N ILE A 286 5.40 39.04 6.94
CA ILE A 286 6.69 38.36 7.10
C ILE A 286 7.69 38.81 6.04
N ASN A 287 7.27 38.86 4.77
CA ASN A 287 8.09 39.34 3.66
C ASN A 287 8.53 40.81 3.86
N SER A 288 7.68 41.64 4.45
CA SER A 288 8.01 43.05 4.74
C SER A 288 9.14 43.23 5.77
N ILE A 289 9.37 42.22 6.63
CA ILE A 289 10.39 42.26 7.69
C ILE A 289 11.58 41.34 7.40
N LEU A 290 11.49 40.47 6.39
CA LEU A 290 12.47 39.42 6.14
C LEU A 290 13.86 39.96 5.76
N SER A 291 13.91 41.16 5.18
CA SER A 291 15.16 41.86 4.84
C SER A 291 15.91 42.40 6.05
N ARG A 292 15.27 42.46 7.22
CA ARG A 292 15.86 43.00 8.46
C ARG A 292 16.63 41.90 9.21
N SER A 293 17.79 42.27 9.76
CA SER A 293 18.58 41.37 10.62
C SER A 293 17.93 41.15 12.01
N SER A 294 17.17 42.14 12.48
CA SER A 294 16.42 42.06 13.73
C SER A 294 15.21 43.00 13.72
N ILE A 295 14.21 42.71 14.55
CA ILE A 295 13.00 43.51 14.73
C ILE A 295 12.54 43.50 16.18
N LYS A 296 12.07 44.64 16.69
CA LYS A 296 11.55 44.73 18.06
C LYS A 296 10.18 44.05 18.16
N LYS A 297 9.87 43.47 19.33
CA LYS A 297 8.55 42.84 19.57
C LYS A 297 7.38 43.80 19.37
N ASN A 298 7.53 45.06 19.79
CA ASN A 298 6.48 46.07 19.61
C ASN A 298 6.22 46.36 18.13
N GLU A 299 7.27 46.44 17.30
CA GLU A 299 7.11 46.62 15.85
C GLU A 299 6.37 45.44 15.21
N VAL A 300 6.62 44.20 15.67
CA VAL A 300 5.86 43.03 15.21
C VAL A 300 4.37 43.15 15.58
N ASN A 301 4.06 43.58 16.80
CA ASN A 301 2.66 43.81 17.22
C ASN A 301 1.98 44.90 16.37
N GLU A 302 2.68 46.00 16.09
CA GLU A 302 2.17 47.07 15.23
C GLU A 302 1.87 46.56 13.82
N ILE A 303 2.73 45.70 13.24
CA ILE A 303 2.49 45.09 11.92
C ILE A 303 1.24 44.20 11.95
N ILE A 304 1.08 43.38 12.99
CA ILE A 304 -0.09 42.51 13.16
C ILE A 304 -1.37 43.34 13.23
N GLU A 305 -1.38 44.39 14.06
CA GLU A 305 -2.55 45.24 14.30
C GLU A 305 -2.91 46.08 13.06
N ASN A 306 -1.92 46.69 12.40
CA ASN A 306 -2.15 47.56 11.24
C ASN A 306 -2.72 46.82 10.02
N ASN A 307 -2.41 45.52 9.88
CA ASN A 307 -2.84 44.72 8.72
C ASN A 307 -3.95 43.72 9.05
N GLY A 308 -4.40 43.66 10.32
CA GLY A 308 -5.43 42.70 10.75
C GLY A 308 -5.02 41.25 10.54
N TYR A 309 -3.75 40.93 10.80
CA TYR A 309 -3.22 39.56 10.72
C TYR A 309 -3.67 38.72 11.91
N ASP A 310 -3.84 37.42 11.70
CA ASP A 310 -4.03 36.50 12.83
C ASP A 310 -2.76 36.47 13.68
N ARG A 311 -2.89 36.83 14.96
CA ARG A 311 -1.75 37.02 15.86
C ARG A 311 -0.99 35.73 16.08
N ASP A 312 -1.69 34.63 16.35
CA ASP A 312 -1.05 33.36 16.71
C ASP A 312 -0.35 32.76 15.49
N LEU A 313 -1.00 32.82 14.34
CA LEU A 313 -0.43 32.40 13.06
C LEU A 313 0.80 33.24 12.69
N PHE A 314 0.71 34.57 12.81
CA PHE A 314 1.83 35.45 12.47
C PHE A 314 3.05 35.17 13.36
N TYR A 315 2.85 34.98 14.67
CA TYR A 315 3.94 34.63 15.57
C TYR A 315 4.58 33.29 15.22
N LEU A 316 3.78 32.28 14.87
CA LEU A 316 4.29 31.00 14.42
C LEU A 316 5.17 31.15 13.17
N LEU A 317 4.77 32.01 12.22
CA LEU A 317 5.57 32.30 11.03
C LEU A 317 6.85 33.09 11.36
N VAL A 318 6.79 34.07 12.27
CA VAL A 318 7.98 34.79 12.74
C VAL A 318 8.98 33.82 13.36
N GLU A 319 8.53 32.83 14.13
CA GLU A 319 9.39 31.81 14.74
C GLU A 319 10.07 30.90 13.72
N VAL A 320 9.56 30.79 12.48
CA VAL A 320 10.26 30.06 11.40
C VAL A 320 11.56 30.78 11.04
N TYR A 321 11.49 32.09 10.80
CA TYR A 321 12.59 32.90 10.26
C TYR A 321 13.45 33.61 11.32
N PHE A 322 12.92 33.82 12.53
CA PHE A 322 13.55 34.60 13.58
C PHE A 322 13.62 33.80 14.90
N SER A 323 14.64 34.08 15.70
CA SER A 323 14.78 33.61 17.07
C SER A 323 14.43 34.70 18.07
N ASN A 324 13.61 34.36 19.06
CA ASN A 324 13.21 35.29 20.12
C ASN A 324 14.34 35.45 21.15
N LYS A 325 14.89 36.67 21.28
CA LYS A 325 15.88 37.01 22.32
C LYS A 325 15.43 38.26 23.10
N ARG A 326 14.94 38.06 24.32
CA ARG A 326 14.44 39.10 25.25
C ARG A 326 13.33 39.95 24.61
N HIS A 327 13.69 41.08 23.99
CA HIS A 327 12.79 42.06 23.40
C HIS A 327 12.96 42.20 21.87
N LEU A 328 13.83 41.39 21.27
CA LEU A 328 14.14 41.38 19.84
C LEU A 328 13.84 40.00 19.24
N TRP A 329 13.36 40.01 18.02
CA TRP A 329 13.40 38.89 17.09
C TRP A 329 14.64 39.06 16.21
N ILE A 330 15.52 38.06 16.17
CA ILE A 330 16.78 38.11 15.41
C ILE A 330 16.71 37.05 14.31
N LYS A 331 17.01 37.42 13.06
CA LYS A 331 16.94 36.50 11.92
C LYS A 331 17.85 35.30 12.17
N LYS A 332 17.34 34.09 11.90
CA LYS A 332 18.07 32.82 12.09
C LYS A 332 19.24 32.66 11.13
#